data_AF-A0A942UZG2-F1
#
_entry.id   AF-A0A942UZG2-F1
#
_cell.length_a   1.000
_cell.length_b   1.000
_cell.length_c   1.000
_cell.angle_alpha   90.00
_cell.angle_beta   90.00
_cell.angle_gamma   90.00
#
_symmetry.space_group_name_H-M   'P 1'
#
loop_
_entity.id
_entity.type
_entity.pdbx_description
1 polymer ?
#
loop_
_entity_poly.entity_id
_entity_poly.type
_entity_poly.pdbx_seq_one_letter_code
_entity_poly.pdbx_strand_id
1 'polypeptide(L)'
;MGDEMKNEKISGIIKIILVIIIVFILIPIVTLTIFYKTNSEFKVEANKFLRNMPGSIGDYFNQYPTTAETKDKVLYISEHFSTIDPDSAADKLYIIKKDNSDLYFNIIQQMNKLSPDKTEIIIKKVRDIELRKDLLISVYDEITSTKENELQEDVKKIEGMDLLVAKNIILEYYNNENFKRINEIFDSISIDRAVDLLYYFDEDVYDYILNNIDNNKRIEISIKLTEKNLEMEKLIRQSEIYQVNNSTDSLKEIGNEDTYNFNQLSIVYLNLTTTKAAEILSQIEDKEFIESLFTEMRNIELLKDILDSRTVKIASEIEQIKEYNNKLQELVKIYQKMDSSVVASIIEKMFKEDAKLAVDLIGRMPKTKVAEIMNYVEADISNELSKKLTLE
;
A
#
# COMPACT_ATOMS: atom_id res chain seq x y z
N MET A 1 -65.36 76.21 -27.84
CA MET A 1 -64.84 77.07 -28.93
C MET A 1 -64.00 78.12 -28.25
N GLY A 2 -62.70 77.91 -28.01
CA GLY A 2 -61.70 77.52 -29.00
C GLY A 2 -61.30 78.77 -29.75
N ASP A 3 -60.31 79.52 -29.26
CA ASP A 3 -59.00 79.59 -29.93
C ASP A 3 -57.97 80.44 -29.16
N GLU A 4 -56.71 80.08 -29.40
CA GLU A 4 -55.50 80.91 -29.34
C GLU A 4 -54.90 81.39 -28.00
N MET A 5 -53.94 80.59 -27.50
CA MET A 5 -52.63 81.14 -27.15
C MET A 5 -51.53 80.48 -28.00
N LYS A 6 -51.21 81.20 -29.07
CA LYS A 6 -49.93 81.32 -29.79
C LYS A 6 -48.89 80.22 -29.55
N ASN A 7 -48.88 79.28 -30.50
CA ASN A 7 -47.65 78.64 -30.94
C ASN A 7 -46.89 79.69 -31.79
N GLU A 8 -45.81 80.27 -31.28
CA GLU A 8 -44.94 81.11 -32.09
C GLU A 8 -44.37 80.26 -33.24
N LYS A 9 -44.93 80.47 -34.45
CA LYS A 9 -44.36 79.92 -35.68
C LYS A 9 -42.98 80.52 -35.86
N ILE A 10 -41.97 79.74 -35.48
CA ILE A 10 -40.59 79.91 -35.95
C ILE A 10 -40.65 80.19 -37.45
N SER A 11 -40.24 81.40 -37.87
CA SER A 11 -40.36 81.85 -39.26
C SER A 11 -39.67 80.86 -40.21
N GLY A 12 -40.17 80.72 -41.45
CA GLY A 12 -39.65 79.72 -42.41
C GLY A 12 -38.13 79.79 -42.63
N ILE A 13 -37.54 80.98 -42.43
CA ILE A 13 -36.09 81.21 -42.47
C ILE A 13 -35.39 80.55 -41.28
N ILE A 14 -35.93 80.66 -40.07
CA ILE A 14 -35.33 80.06 -38.88
C ILE A 14 -35.39 78.53 -38.96
N LYS A 15 -36.43 77.91 -39.52
CA LYS A 15 -36.46 76.45 -39.76
C LYS A 15 -35.37 76.00 -40.73
N ILE A 16 -35.13 76.75 -41.81
CA ILE A 16 -34.07 76.45 -42.76
C ILE A 16 -32.69 76.62 -42.11
N ILE A 17 -32.49 77.69 -41.34
CA ILE A 17 -31.26 77.91 -40.57
C ILE A 17 -31.03 76.79 -39.54
N LEU A 18 -32.09 76.33 -38.85
CA LEU A 18 -32.02 75.23 -37.89
C LEU A 18 -31.65 73.90 -38.57
N VAL A 19 -32.25 73.61 -39.73
CA VAL A 19 -31.90 72.42 -40.52
C VAL A 19 -30.45 72.49 -40.99
N ILE A 20 -29.99 73.66 -41.45
CA ILE A 20 -28.59 73.86 -41.86
C ILE A 20 -27.65 73.66 -40.67
N ILE A 21 -27.96 74.23 -39.49
CA ILE A 21 -27.16 74.06 -38.26
C ILE A 21 -27.12 72.58 -37.84
N ILE A 22 -28.26 71.89 -37.85
CA ILE A 22 -28.32 70.47 -37.52
C ILE A 22 -27.48 69.65 -38.51
N VAL A 23 -27.61 69.89 -39.81
CA VAL A 23 -26.83 69.16 -40.82
C VAL A 23 -25.33 69.41 -40.67
N PHE A 24 -24.91 70.66 -40.43
CA PHE A 24 -23.51 71.03 -40.22
C PHE A 24 -22.92 70.53 -38.90
N ILE A 25 -23.73 70.19 -37.89
CA ILE A 25 -23.25 69.63 -36.63
C ILE A 25 -23.29 68.10 -36.66
N LEU A 26 -24.39 67.52 -37.15
CA LEU A 26 -24.68 66.10 -37.03
C LEU A 26 -23.86 65.28 -38.02
N ILE A 27 -23.61 65.79 -39.25
CA ILE A 27 -22.73 65.12 -40.21
C ILE A 27 -21.30 64.99 -39.63
N PRO A 28 -20.62 66.08 -39.19
CA PRO A 28 -19.31 65.95 -38.56
C PRO A 28 -19.28 65.04 -37.34
N ILE A 29 -20.30 65.08 -36.47
CA ILE A 29 -20.36 64.19 -35.30
C ILE A 29 -20.39 62.72 -35.73
N VAL A 30 -21.22 62.37 -36.71
CA VAL A 30 -21.29 60.99 -37.21
C VAL A 30 -19.98 60.59 -37.86
N THR A 31 -19.36 61.47 -38.66
CA THR A 31 -18.05 61.20 -39.29
C THR A 31 -16.97 61.00 -38.24
N LEU A 32 -16.88 61.87 -37.23
CA LEU A 32 -15.94 61.76 -36.10
C LEU A 32 -16.19 60.49 -35.28
N THR A 33 -17.45 60.10 -35.09
CA THR A 33 -17.81 58.87 -34.37
C THR A 33 -17.36 57.62 -35.12
N ILE A 34 -17.56 57.58 -36.44
CA ILE A 34 -17.07 56.48 -37.28
C ILE A 34 -15.55 56.44 -37.22
N PHE A 35 -14.88 57.58 -37.40
CA PHE A 35 -13.42 57.68 -37.39
C PHE A 35 -12.82 57.29 -36.03
N TYR A 36 -13.49 57.63 -34.93
CA TYR A 36 -13.14 57.20 -33.56
C TYR A 36 -13.23 55.68 -33.36
N LYS A 37 -14.16 54.99 -34.04
CA LYS A 37 -14.29 53.54 -33.95
C LYS A 37 -13.32 52.79 -34.86
N THR A 38 -13.00 53.34 -36.04
CA THR A 38 -12.22 52.63 -37.07
C THR A 38 -10.73 52.93 -37.03
N ASN A 39 -10.30 54.08 -36.50
CA ASN A 39 -8.90 54.48 -36.45
C ASN A 39 -8.39 54.55 -35.00
N SER A 40 -7.46 53.65 -34.66
CA SER A 40 -6.89 53.55 -33.31
C SER A 40 -6.05 54.77 -32.91
N GLU A 41 -5.32 55.38 -33.83
CA GLU A 41 -4.52 56.58 -33.56
C GLU A 41 -5.42 57.79 -33.26
N PHE A 42 -6.45 57.98 -34.08
CA PHE A 42 -7.44 59.04 -33.86
C PHE A 42 -8.20 58.85 -32.56
N LYS A 43 -8.57 57.61 -32.22
CA LYS A 43 -9.22 57.27 -30.95
C LYS A 43 -8.39 57.73 -29.75
N VAL A 44 -7.07 57.52 -29.79
CA VAL A 44 -6.18 57.89 -28.69
C VAL A 44 -6.00 59.40 -28.58
N GLU A 45 -5.82 60.12 -29.70
CA GLU A 45 -5.70 61.59 -29.64
C GLU A 45 -7.04 62.25 -29.25
N ALA A 46 -8.18 61.71 -29.71
CA ALA A 46 -9.49 62.12 -29.28
C ALA A 46 -9.70 61.89 -27.77
N ASN A 47 -9.29 60.73 -27.23
CA ASN A 47 -9.36 60.46 -25.79
C ASN A 47 -8.51 61.44 -24.98
N LYS A 48 -7.30 61.76 -25.46
CA LYS A 48 -6.41 62.74 -24.82
C LYS A 48 -7.03 64.14 -24.79
N PHE A 49 -7.70 64.55 -25.86
CA PHE A 49 -8.44 65.81 -25.91
C PHE A 49 -9.66 65.79 -24.96
N LEU A 50 -10.46 64.73 -25.00
CA LEU A 50 -11.69 64.59 -24.21
C LEU A 50 -11.41 64.46 -22.71
N ARG A 51 -10.26 63.91 -22.31
CA ARG A 51 -9.82 63.80 -20.91
C ARG A 51 -9.58 65.16 -20.25
N ASN A 52 -9.18 66.16 -21.02
CA ASN A 52 -8.95 67.53 -20.52
C ASN A 52 -10.25 68.37 -20.47
N MET A 53 -11.40 67.80 -20.87
CA MET A 53 -12.67 68.50 -20.76
C MET A 53 -13.16 68.53 -19.30
N PRO A 54 -13.65 69.68 -18.80
CA PRO A 54 -14.18 69.77 -17.45
C PRO A 54 -15.49 68.97 -17.30
N GLY A 55 -15.69 68.40 -16.12
CA GLY A 55 -16.93 67.69 -15.74
C GLY A 55 -16.95 66.20 -16.10
N SER A 56 -18.14 65.63 -16.17
CA SER A 56 -18.38 64.18 -16.29
C SER A 56 -17.80 63.54 -17.55
N ILE A 57 -17.58 64.32 -18.61
CA ILE A 57 -16.95 63.84 -19.86
C ILE A 57 -15.47 63.56 -19.61
N GLY A 58 -14.72 64.48 -19.00
CA GLY A 58 -13.30 64.26 -18.67
C GLY A 58 -13.11 63.10 -17.71
N ASP A 59 -13.97 62.98 -16.70
CA ASP A 59 -13.92 61.88 -15.72
C ASP A 59 -14.16 60.50 -16.35
N TYR A 60 -15.05 60.41 -17.34
CA TYR A 60 -15.26 59.18 -18.11
C TYR A 60 -14.01 58.80 -18.92
N PHE A 61 -13.39 59.77 -19.60
CA PHE A 61 -12.22 59.52 -20.43
C PHE A 61 -10.91 59.37 -19.64
N ASN A 62 -10.87 59.80 -18.37
CA ASN A 62 -9.78 59.52 -17.42
C ASN A 62 -9.54 58.03 -17.16
N GLN A 63 -10.54 57.17 -17.42
CA GLN A 63 -10.43 55.72 -17.21
C GLN A 63 -9.69 54.99 -18.33
N TYR A 64 -9.54 55.63 -19.51
CA TYR A 64 -8.84 55.05 -20.65
C TYR A 64 -7.38 55.51 -20.68
N PRO A 65 -6.40 54.60 -20.75
CA PRO A 65 -4.99 54.98 -20.78
C PRO A 65 -4.62 55.68 -22.08
N THR A 66 -3.74 56.67 -21.99
CA THR A 66 -3.06 57.31 -23.13
C THR A 66 -2.01 56.39 -23.74
N THR A 67 -1.46 56.73 -24.92
CA THR A 67 -0.34 55.99 -25.53
C THR A 67 0.86 55.89 -24.59
N ALA A 68 1.17 56.96 -23.86
CA ALA A 68 2.27 57.00 -22.90
C ALA A 68 1.99 56.07 -21.72
N GLU A 69 0.83 56.21 -21.07
CA GLU A 69 0.45 55.34 -19.94
C GLU A 69 0.33 53.87 -20.36
N THR A 70 -0.07 53.59 -21.60
CA THR A 70 -0.10 52.22 -22.13
C THR A 70 1.32 51.65 -22.24
N LYS A 71 2.28 52.43 -22.75
CA LYS A 71 3.68 52.03 -22.82
C LYS A 71 4.28 51.80 -21.44
N ASP A 72 3.99 52.68 -20.48
CA ASP A 72 4.47 52.55 -19.10
C ASP A 72 3.89 51.32 -18.41
N LYS A 73 2.60 51.02 -18.62
CA LYS A 73 1.97 49.81 -18.11
C LYS A 73 2.56 48.54 -18.73
N VAL A 74 2.81 48.54 -20.05
CA VAL A 74 3.48 47.41 -20.71
C VAL A 74 4.88 47.21 -20.14
N LEU A 75 5.65 48.29 -19.97
CA LEU A 75 6.98 48.23 -19.36
C LEU A 75 6.93 47.64 -17.95
N TYR A 76 6.02 48.14 -17.10
CA TYR A 76 5.84 47.64 -15.74
C TYR A 76 5.48 46.14 -15.71
N ILE A 77 4.57 45.70 -16.56
CA ILE A 77 4.19 44.28 -16.66
C ILE A 77 5.39 43.44 -17.13
N SER A 78 6.13 43.92 -18.13
CA SER A 78 7.32 43.24 -18.63
C SER A 78 8.41 43.11 -17.57
N GLU A 79 8.68 44.18 -16.80
CA GLU A 79 9.62 44.15 -15.67
C GLU A 79 9.17 43.14 -14.61
N HIS A 80 7.89 43.17 -14.23
CA HIS A 80 7.34 42.23 -13.27
C HIS A 80 7.50 40.78 -13.74
N PHE A 81 7.14 40.47 -14.99
CA PHE A 81 7.30 39.12 -15.56
C PHE A 81 8.77 38.70 -15.68
N SER A 82 9.70 39.63 -15.89
CA SER A 82 11.13 39.33 -15.83
C SER A 82 11.64 39.03 -14.41
N THR A 83 10.92 39.43 -13.34
CA THR A 83 11.34 39.16 -11.95
C THR A 83 10.75 37.89 -11.36
N ILE A 84 9.50 37.55 -11.68
CA ILE A 84 8.82 36.37 -11.10
C ILE A 84 9.28 35.04 -11.72
N ASP A 85 8.78 33.94 -11.16
CA ASP A 85 9.03 32.59 -11.66
C ASP A 85 8.53 32.40 -13.12
N PRO A 86 9.31 31.74 -14.00
CA PRO A 86 8.94 31.55 -15.40
C PRO A 86 7.60 30.81 -15.64
N ASP A 87 7.20 29.88 -14.77
CA ASP A 87 5.90 29.18 -14.92
C ASP A 87 4.74 30.14 -14.62
N SER A 88 4.84 30.90 -13.53
CA SER A 88 3.81 31.90 -13.18
C SER A 88 3.71 33.02 -14.22
N ALA A 89 4.84 33.45 -14.79
CA ALA A 89 4.85 34.40 -15.89
C ALA A 89 4.20 33.81 -17.14
N ALA A 90 4.48 32.54 -17.48
CA ALA A 90 3.92 31.86 -18.63
C ALA A 90 2.39 31.72 -18.54
N ASP A 91 1.84 31.35 -17.38
CA ASP A 91 0.39 31.25 -17.18
C ASP A 91 -0.32 32.60 -17.41
N LYS A 92 0.22 33.67 -16.83
CA LYS A 92 -0.34 35.02 -16.99
C LYS A 92 -0.22 35.52 -18.43
N LEU A 93 0.91 35.27 -19.08
CA LEU A 93 1.12 35.59 -20.51
C LEU A 93 0.19 34.80 -21.42
N TYR A 94 -0.08 33.54 -21.09
CA TYR A 94 -1.01 32.69 -21.85
C TYR A 94 -2.44 33.25 -21.81
N ILE A 95 -2.92 33.68 -20.64
CA ILE A 95 -4.22 34.34 -20.50
C ILE A 95 -4.25 35.62 -21.35
N ILE A 96 -3.23 36.48 -21.24
CA ILE A 96 -3.14 37.71 -22.04
C ILE A 96 -3.12 37.41 -23.53
N LYS A 97 -2.40 36.37 -23.97
CA LYS A 97 -2.33 35.95 -25.37
C LYS A 97 -3.69 35.51 -25.92
N LYS A 98 -4.47 34.80 -25.11
CA LYS A 98 -5.81 34.32 -25.46
C LYS A 98 -6.81 35.48 -25.60
N ASP A 99 -6.68 36.51 -24.76
CA ASP A 99 -7.62 37.63 -24.71
C ASP A 99 -7.22 38.80 -25.65
N ASN A 100 -5.91 39.05 -25.81
CA ASN A 100 -5.38 40.18 -26.57
C ASN A 100 -3.96 39.90 -27.11
N SER A 101 -3.91 39.43 -28.36
CA SER A 101 -2.66 39.10 -29.06
C SER A 101 -1.69 40.27 -29.21
N ASP A 102 -2.21 41.49 -29.41
CA ASP A 102 -1.39 42.68 -29.62
C ASP A 102 -0.70 43.09 -28.31
N LEU A 103 -1.43 43.02 -27.20
CA LEU A 103 -0.87 43.26 -25.87
C LEU A 103 0.20 42.22 -25.52
N TYR A 104 -0.07 40.94 -25.80
CA TYR A 104 0.91 39.87 -25.65
C TYR A 104 2.20 40.17 -26.42
N PHE A 105 2.09 40.53 -27.71
CA PHE A 105 3.25 40.82 -28.55
C PHE A 105 4.07 42.01 -28.00
N ASN A 106 3.39 43.07 -27.57
CA ASN A 106 4.03 44.26 -27.00
C ASN A 106 4.77 43.94 -25.69
N ILE A 107 4.17 43.13 -24.81
CA ILE A 107 4.81 42.68 -23.56
C ILE A 107 6.04 41.82 -23.85
N ILE A 108 5.94 40.85 -24.77
CA ILE A 108 7.07 40.01 -25.17
C ILE A 108 8.19 40.85 -25.78
N GLN A 109 7.88 41.81 -26.65
CA GLN A 109 8.88 42.67 -27.26
C GLN A 109 9.64 43.49 -26.20
N GLN A 110 8.95 43.97 -25.17
CA GLN A 110 9.59 44.69 -24.06
C GLN A 110 10.34 43.76 -23.11
N MET A 111 9.80 42.60 -22.76
CA MET A 111 10.52 41.59 -21.97
C MET A 111 11.81 41.15 -22.67
N ASN A 112 11.77 40.95 -23.99
CA ASN A 112 12.95 40.57 -24.77
C ASN A 112 14.03 41.66 -24.79
N LYS A 113 13.68 42.93 -24.59
CA LYS A 113 14.66 44.02 -24.39
C LYS A 113 15.24 44.04 -22.99
N LEU A 114 14.48 43.62 -21.98
CA LEU A 114 14.90 43.60 -20.57
C LEU A 114 15.73 42.35 -20.24
N SER A 115 15.28 41.17 -20.66
CA SER A 115 15.93 39.89 -20.40
C SER A 115 15.59 38.87 -21.52
N PRO A 116 16.41 38.79 -22.57
CA PRO A 116 16.19 37.86 -23.70
C PRO A 116 16.08 36.39 -23.25
N ASP A 117 17.03 35.91 -22.45
CA ASP A 117 17.13 34.50 -22.07
C ASP A 117 15.90 34.03 -21.27
N LYS A 118 15.46 34.84 -20.29
CA LYS A 118 14.28 34.52 -19.49
C LYS A 118 13.01 34.62 -20.32
N THR A 119 12.94 35.57 -21.25
CA THR A 119 11.82 35.70 -22.18
C THR A 119 11.70 34.47 -23.07
N GLU A 120 12.82 33.92 -23.57
CA GLU A 120 12.81 32.69 -24.37
C GLU A 120 12.25 31.49 -23.57
N ILE A 121 12.68 31.33 -22.31
CA ILE A 121 12.18 30.28 -21.41
C ILE A 121 10.67 30.41 -21.21
N ILE A 122 10.19 31.63 -20.92
CA ILE A 122 8.76 31.89 -20.68
C ILE A 122 7.94 31.63 -21.96
N ILE A 123 8.41 32.04 -23.14
CA ILE A 123 7.73 31.78 -24.42
C ILE A 123 7.62 30.27 -24.69
N LYS A 124 8.68 29.49 -24.42
CA LYS A 124 8.63 28.03 -24.56
C LYS A 124 7.53 27.44 -23.68
N LYS A 125 7.47 27.83 -22.40
CA LYS A 125 6.42 27.39 -21.47
C LYS A 125 5.01 27.79 -21.93
N VAL A 126 4.82 29.01 -22.47
CA VAL A 126 3.52 29.43 -23.06
C VAL A 126 3.12 28.52 -24.22
N ARG A 127 4.08 28.12 -25.08
CA ARG A 127 3.81 27.16 -26.17
C ARG A 127 3.49 25.78 -25.64
N ASP A 128 4.16 25.33 -24.59
CA ASP A 128 3.88 24.03 -23.97
C ASP A 128 2.48 23.99 -23.36
N ILE A 129 2.00 25.11 -22.79
CA ILE A 129 0.62 25.27 -22.31
C ILE A 129 -0.38 25.17 -23.49
N GLU A 130 -0.08 25.81 -24.63
CA GLU A 130 -0.90 25.72 -25.86
C GLU A 130 -0.96 24.32 -26.46
N LEU A 131 0.10 23.52 -26.27
CA LEU A 131 0.21 22.17 -26.78
C LEU A 131 -0.44 21.12 -25.86
N ARG A 132 -0.89 21.51 -24.65
CA ARG A 132 -1.68 20.61 -23.80
C ARG A 132 -3.01 20.35 -24.49
N LYS A 133 -3.22 19.09 -24.92
CA LYS A 133 -4.51 18.54 -25.33
C LYS A 133 -5.57 18.95 -24.29
N ASP A 134 -6.78 19.28 -24.75
CA ASP A 134 -7.97 19.71 -23.98
C ASP A 134 -7.83 19.56 -22.45
N LEU A 135 -8.05 20.65 -21.70
CA LEU A 135 -7.93 20.67 -20.23
C LEU A 135 -8.62 19.48 -19.56
N LEU A 136 -9.79 19.07 -20.07
CA LEU A 136 -10.51 17.89 -19.58
C LEU A 136 -9.70 16.60 -19.74
N ILE A 137 -9.07 16.40 -20.89
CA ILE A 137 -8.20 15.25 -21.18
C ILE A 137 -6.98 15.30 -20.27
N SER A 138 -6.34 16.47 -20.10
CA SER A 138 -5.15 16.57 -19.25
C SER A 138 -5.43 16.24 -17.77
N VAL A 139 -6.56 16.72 -17.24
CA VAL A 139 -6.99 16.44 -15.85
C VAL A 139 -7.43 14.98 -15.72
N TYR A 140 -8.10 14.42 -16.73
CA TYR A 140 -8.47 13.01 -16.76
C TYR A 140 -7.23 12.10 -16.78
N ASP A 141 -6.24 12.41 -17.61
CA ASP A 141 -4.99 11.67 -17.72
C ASP A 141 -4.19 11.77 -16.41
N GLU A 142 -4.15 12.94 -15.76
CA GLU A 142 -3.47 13.14 -14.47
C GLU A 142 -4.13 12.33 -13.35
N ILE A 143 -5.47 12.36 -13.26
CA ILE A 143 -6.23 11.55 -12.27
C ILE A 143 -6.02 10.06 -12.53
N THR A 144 -6.03 9.64 -13.80
CA THR A 144 -5.85 8.24 -14.17
C THR A 144 -4.43 7.78 -13.84
N SER A 145 -3.42 8.57 -14.18
CA SER A 145 -2.02 8.29 -13.82
C SER A 145 -1.81 8.25 -12.32
N THR A 146 -2.44 9.14 -11.56
CA THR A 146 -2.36 9.12 -10.09
C THR A 146 -2.94 7.82 -9.52
N LYS A 147 -4.12 7.39 -9.98
CA LYS A 147 -4.73 6.12 -9.57
C LYS A 147 -3.90 4.90 -9.95
N GLU A 148 -3.30 4.91 -11.14
CA GLU A 148 -2.39 3.84 -11.58
C GLU A 148 -1.13 3.81 -10.72
N ASN A 149 -0.56 4.96 -10.38
CA ASN A 149 0.61 5.04 -9.50
C ASN A 149 0.28 4.52 -8.09
N GLU A 150 -0.86 4.92 -7.53
CA GLU A 150 -1.36 4.39 -6.25
C GLU A 150 -1.54 2.86 -6.33
N LEU A 151 -2.12 2.34 -7.40
CA LEU A 151 -2.24 0.87 -7.61
C LEU A 151 -0.88 0.19 -7.64
N GLN A 152 0.07 0.73 -8.39
CA GLN A 152 1.41 0.16 -8.46
C GLN A 152 2.12 0.17 -7.11
N GLU A 153 1.92 1.20 -6.30
CA GLU A 153 2.47 1.24 -4.94
C GLU A 153 1.86 0.16 -4.05
N ASP A 154 0.54 -0.01 -4.08
CA ASP A 154 -0.11 -1.05 -3.29
C ASP A 154 0.28 -2.44 -3.75
N VAL A 155 0.34 -2.69 -5.06
CA VAL A 155 0.82 -3.96 -5.62
C VAL A 155 2.25 -4.24 -5.16
N LYS A 156 3.16 -3.26 -5.24
CA LYS A 156 4.54 -3.41 -4.76
C LYS A 156 4.61 -3.73 -3.27
N LYS A 157 3.77 -3.07 -2.44
CA LYS A 157 3.70 -3.34 -1.00
C LYS A 157 3.18 -4.76 -0.75
N ILE A 158 2.06 -5.14 -1.36
CA ILE A 158 1.46 -6.47 -1.19
C ILE A 158 2.41 -7.58 -1.63
N GLU A 159 3.18 -7.37 -2.69
CA GLU A 159 4.21 -8.31 -3.16
C GLU A 159 5.40 -8.42 -2.20
N GLY A 160 5.87 -7.28 -1.67
CA GLY A 160 7.11 -7.24 -0.89
C GLY A 160 6.95 -7.43 0.62
N MET A 161 5.74 -7.28 1.17
CA MET A 161 5.49 -7.38 2.61
C MET A 161 5.31 -8.83 3.07
N ASP A 162 5.42 -9.03 4.38
CA ASP A 162 5.06 -10.29 5.04
C ASP A 162 3.62 -10.72 4.69
N LEU A 163 3.40 -12.04 4.54
CA LEU A 163 2.13 -12.59 4.07
C LEU A 163 0.96 -12.26 5.00
N LEU A 164 1.18 -12.30 6.32
CA LEU A 164 0.13 -11.98 7.30
C LEU A 164 -0.28 -10.51 7.18
N VAL A 165 0.68 -9.63 7.00
CA VAL A 165 0.42 -8.19 6.83
C VAL A 165 -0.37 -7.94 5.55
N ALA A 166 0.04 -8.56 4.43
CA ALA A 166 -0.68 -8.45 3.17
C ALA A 166 -2.11 -9.01 3.28
N LYS A 167 -2.29 -10.18 3.90
CA LYS A 167 -3.63 -10.75 4.18
C LYS A 167 -4.51 -9.74 4.90
N ASN A 168 -4.00 -9.14 5.98
CA ASN A 168 -4.75 -8.18 6.78
C ASN A 168 -5.13 -6.90 6.02
N ILE A 169 -4.26 -6.39 5.14
CA ILE A 169 -4.57 -5.24 4.29
C ILE A 169 -5.73 -5.58 3.33
N ILE A 170 -5.70 -6.76 2.71
CA ILE A 170 -6.79 -7.21 1.83
C ILE A 170 -8.10 -7.39 2.63
N LEU A 171 -8.05 -7.96 3.84
CA LEU A 171 -9.22 -8.05 4.70
C LEU A 171 -9.77 -6.68 5.10
N GLU A 172 -8.90 -5.70 5.36
CA GLU A 172 -9.32 -4.32 5.62
C GLU A 172 -10.05 -3.73 4.42
N TYR A 173 -9.53 -3.93 3.20
CA TYR A 173 -10.24 -3.52 1.99
C TYR A 173 -11.58 -4.25 1.83
N TYR A 174 -11.65 -5.53 2.16
CA TYR A 174 -12.87 -6.32 2.05
C TYR A 174 -13.93 -5.83 3.04
N ASN A 175 -13.54 -5.63 4.30
CA ASN A 175 -14.42 -5.13 5.37
C ASN A 175 -14.92 -3.70 5.11
N ASN A 176 -14.11 -2.88 4.45
CA ASN A 176 -14.48 -1.52 4.03
C ASN A 176 -15.21 -1.48 2.67
N GLU A 177 -15.61 -2.64 2.14
CA GLU A 177 -16.30 -2.78 0.85
C GLU A 177 -15.52 -2.18 -0.34
N ASN A 178 -14.20 -2.05 -0.22
CA ASN A 178 -13.30 -1.57 -1.28
C ASN A 178 -12.95 -2.69 -2.28
N PHE A 179 -13.99 -3.37 -2.74
CA PHE A 179 -14.00 -4.49 -3.66
C PHE A 179 -13.24 -4.23 -4.96
N LYS A 180 -13.42 -3.02 -5.52
CA LYS A 180 -12.72 -2.62 -6.75
C LYS A 180 -11.20 -2.69 -6.57
N ARG A 181 -10.69 -2.22 -5.42
CA ARG A 181 -9.25 -2.20 -5.15
C ARG A 181 -8.69 -3.61 -4.99
N ILE A 182 -9.43 -4.50 -4.34
CA ILE A 182 -9.04 -5.91 -4.21
C ILE A 182 -8.87 -6.54 -5.60
N ASN A 183 -9.85 -6.36 -6.49
CA ASN A 183 -9.81 -6.92 -7.84
C ASN A 183 -8.61 -6.36 -8.62
N GLU A 184 -8.39 -5.04 -8.59
CA GLU A 184 -7.25 -4.40 -9.26
C GLU A 184 -5.90 -4.93 -8.74
N ILE A 185 -5.78 -5.15 -7.43
CA ILE A 185 -4.58 -5.72 -6.81
C ILE A 185 -4.40 -7.16 -7.28
N PHE A 186 -5.43 -8.01 -7.17
CA PHE A 186 -5.34 -9.41 -7.54
C PHE A 186 -5.14 -9.63 -9.04
N ASP A 187 -5.61 -8.74 -9.89
CA ASP A 187 -5.30 -8.73 -11.33
C ASP A 187 -3.84 -8.34 -11.61
N SER A 188 -3.18 -7.64 -10.69
CA SER A 188 -1.83 -7.08 -10.89
C SER A 188 -0.70 -7.85 -10.19
N ILE A 189 -0.92 -8.44 -9.01
CA ILE A 189 0.10 -9.19 -8.26
C ILE A 189 0.49 -10.50 -8.97
N SER A 190 1.61 -11.08 -8.59
CA SER A 190 2.10 -12.36 -9.09
C SER A 190 1.14 -13.50 -8.74
N ILE A 191 1.12 -14.53 -9.59
CA ILE A 191 0.30 -15.72 -9.37
C ILE A 191 0.66 -16.39 -8.04
N ASP A 192 1.96 -16.52 -7.75
CA ASP A 192 2.43 -17.16 -6.53
C ASP A 192 1.94 -16.39 -5.29
N ARG A 193 2.02 -15.05 -5.32
CA ARG A 193 1.51 -14.23 -4.23
C ARG A 193 -0.01 -14.33 -4.06
N ALA A 194 -0.75 -14.35 -5.17
CA ALA A 194 -2.19 -14.53 -5.13
C ALA A 194 -2.56 -15.89 -4.52
N VAL A 195 -1.87 -16.96 -4.91
CA VAL A 195 -2.06 -18.32 -4.36
C VAL A 195 -1.77 -18.36 -2.87
N ASP A 196 -0.66 -17.76 -2.43
CA ASP A 196 -0.31 -17.71 -1.00
C ASP A 196 -1.35 -16.97 -0.16
N LEU A 197 -1.88 -15.85 -0.64
CA LEU A 197 -2.94 -15.11 0.03
C LEU A 197 -4.25 -15.90 0.07
N LEU A 198 -4.69 -16.40 -1.10
CA LEU A 198 -5.95 -17.14 -1.24
C LEU A 198 -5.99 -18.41 -0.41
N TYR A 199 -4.87 -19.10 -0.23
CA TYR A 199 -4.80 -20.30 0.60
C TYR A 199 -5.19 -20.06 2.07
N TYR A 200 -5.03 -18.82 2.57
CA TYR A 200 -5.29 -18.47 3.97
C TYR A 200 -6.53 -17.59 4.17
N PHE A 201 -7.25 -17.24 3.11
CA PHE A 201 -8.56 -16.58 3.25
C PHE A 201 -9.66 -17.58 3.61
N ASP A 202 -10.70 -17.06 4.26
CA ASP A 202 -11.94 -17.80 4.43
C ASP A 202 -12.68 -17.96 3.10
N GLU A 203 -13.65 -18.86 3.08
CA GLU A 203 -14.40 -19.23 1.87
C GLU A 203 -15.06 -18.00 1.21
N ASP A 204 -15.59 -17.07 2.03
CA ASP A 204 -16.28 -15.87 1.56
C ASP A 204 -15.35 -14.91 0.79
N VAL A 205 -14.17 -14.60 1.34
CA VAL A 205 -13.19 -13.72 0.69
C VAL A 205 -12.54 -14.42 -0.50
N TYR A 206 -12.22 -15.71 -0.34
CA TYR A 206 -11.67 -16.56 -1.39
C TYR A 206 -12.57 -16.61 -2.64
N ASP A 207 -13.85 -16.94 -2.45
CA ASP A 207 -14.82 -17.05 -3.55
C ASP A 207 -15.09 -15.71 -4.20
N TYR A 208 -15.16 -14.64 -3.40
CA TYR A 208 -15.28 -13.29 -3.93
C TYR A 208 -14.13 -12.97 -4.88
N ILE A 209 -12.88 -13.13 -4.44
CA ILE A 209 -11.70 -12.76 -5.24
C ILE A 209 -11.64 -13.60 -6.51
N LEU A 210 -11.74 -14.93 -6.41
CA LEU A 210 -11.63 -15.80 -7.58
C LEU A 210 -12.73 -15.53 -8.61
N ASN A 211 -13.94 -15.16 -8.20
CA ASN A 211 -15.02 -14.89 -9.15
C ASN A 211 -14.89 -13.53 -9.87
N ASN A 212 -14.03 -12.63 -9.41
CA ASN A 212 -13.95 -11.25 -9.89
C ASN A 212 -12.61 -10.85 -10.55
N ILE A 213 -11.66 -11.78 -10.66
CA ILE A 213 -10.38 -11.57 -11.36
C ILE A 213 -10.44 -12.06 -12.82
N ASP A 214 -9.45 -11.68 -13.62
CA ASP A 214 -9.33 -12.14 -15.01
C ASP A 214 -9.42 -13.68 -15.14
N ASN A 215 -10.16 -14.15 -16.13
CA ASN A 215 -10.45 -15.58 -16.29
C ASN A 215 -9.19 -16.43 -16.54
N ASN A 216 -8.20 -15.92 -17.28
CA ASN A 216 -6.98 -16.67 -17.52
C ASN A 216 -6.15 -16.75 -16.24
N LYS A 217 -6.06 -15.64 -15.51
CA LYS A 217 -5.38 -15.56 -14.23
C LYS A 217 -6.01 -16.49 -13.19
N ARG A 218 -7.35 -16.51 -13.12
CA ARG A 218 -8.12 -17.42 -12.28
C ARG A 218 -7.77 -18.87 -12.53
N ILE A 219 -7.74 -19.31 -13.79
CA ILE A 219 -7.43 -20.70 -14.14
C ILE A 219 -6.02 -21.07 -13.64
N GLU A 220 -5.03 -20.20 -13.85
CA GLU A 220 -3.66 -20.44 -13.41
C GLU A 220 -3.54 -20.50 -11.88
N ILE A 221 -4.19 -19.56 -11.18
CA ILE A 221 -4.27 -19.54 -9.72
C ILE A 221 -4.94 -20.81 -9.19
N SER A 222 -6.06 -21.25 -9.77
CA SER A 222 -6.77 -22.45 -9.33
C SER A 222 -5.94 -23.73 -9.51
N ILE A 223 -5.16 -23.83 -10.59
CA ILE A 223 -4.22 -24.95 -10.79
C ILE A 223 -3.16 -24.94 -9.69
N LYS A 224 -2.49 -23.81 -9.46
CA LYS A 224 -1.44 -23.71 -8.43
C LYS A 224 -1.97 -23.89 -7.00
N LEU A 225 -3.18 -23.42 -6.71
CA LEU A 225 -3.86 -23.69 -5.43
C LEU A 225 -4.11 -25.19 -5.25
N THR A 226 -4.51 -25.90 -6.30
CA THR A 226 -4.71 -27.34 -6.26
C THR A 226 -3.38 -28.07 -5.98
N GLU A 227 -2.30 -27.65 -6.63
CA GLU A 227 -0.95 -28.18 -6.40
C GLU A 227 -0.49 -27.93 -4.96
N LYS A 228 -0.66 -26.70 -4.46
CA LYS A 228 -0.36 -26.33 -3.07
C LYS A 228 -1.16 -27.18 -2.09
N ASN A 229 -2.48 -27.33 -2.29
CA ASN A 229 -3.33 -28.18 -1.45
C ASN A 229 -2.84 -29.64 -1.43
N LEU A 230 -2.45 -30.19 -2.58
CA LEU A 230 -1.91 -31.55 -2.66
C LEU A 230 -0.58 -31.69 -1.92
N GLU A 231 0.30 -30.68 -1.98
CA GLU A 231 1.53 -30.66 -1.20
C GLU A 231 1.25 -30.65 0.31
N MET A 232 0.31 -29.80 0.75
CA MET A 232 -0.11 -29.71 2.15
C MET A 232 -0.70 -31.04 2.64
N GLU A 233 -1.56 -31.68 1.85
CA GLU A 233 -2.11 -33.01 2.19
C GLU A 233 -1.02 -34.07 2.33
N LYS A 234 0.01 -34.04 1.47
CA LYS A 234 1.15 -34.97 1.59
C LYS A 234 1.88 -34.77 2.92
N LEU A 235 2.15 -33.53 3.31
CA LEU A 235 2.81 -33.22 4.59
C LEU A 235 1.97 -33.67 5.79
N ILE A 236 0.66 -33.46 5.73
CA ILE A 236 -0.28 -33.95 6.76
C ILE A 236 -0.19 -35.48 6.87
N ARG A 237 -0.24 -36.20 5.75
CA ARG A 237 -0.10 -37.67 5.77
C ARG A 237 1.26 -38.14 6.28
N GLN A 238 2.34 -37.40 6.00
CA GLN A 238 3.65 -37.71 6.60
C GLN A 238 3.64 -37.52 8.12
N SER A 239 2.95 -36.49 8.62
CA SER A 239 2.78 -36.31 10.07
C SER A 239 2.08 -37.50 10.74
N GLU A 240 1.11 -38.15 10.07
CA GLU A 240 0.45 -39.36 10.57
C GLU A 240 1.41 -40.55 10.70
N ILE A 241 2.40 -40.65 9.80
CA ILE A 241 3.46 -41.67 9.87
C ILE A 241 4.40 -41.36 11.04
N TYR A 242 4.86 -40.11 11.17
CA TYR A 242 5.72 -39.71 12.29
C TYR A 242 5.03 -39.80 13.64
N GLN A 243 3.70 -39.70 13.67
CA GLN A 243 2.89 -39.85 14.87
C GLN A 243 2.98 -41.25 15.47
N VAL A 244 3.12 -42.29 14.64
CA VAL A 244 3.19 -43.69 15.10
C VAL A 244 4.62 -44.23 15.20
N ASN A 245 5.57 -43.62 14.49
CA ASN A 245 6.98 -44.01 14.54
C ASN A 245 7.62 -43.72 15.91
N ASN A 246 8.73 -44.37 16.23
CA ASN A 246 9.54 -44.02 17.42
C ASN A 246 10.06 -42.57 17.27
N SER A 247 10.02 -41.80 18.36
CA SER A 247 10.44 -40.38 18.37
C SER A 247 11.89 -40.20 17.89
N THR A 248 12.79 -41.14 18.19
CA THR A 248 14.19 -41.14 17.75
C THR A 248 14.34 -41.34 16.24
N ASP A 249 13.45 -42.13 15.63
CA ASP A 249 13.47 -42.35 14.18
C ASP A 249 12.87 -41.16 13.44
N SER A 250 11.73 -40.63 13.91
CA SER A 250 11.16 -39.39 13.37
C SER A 250 12.14 -38.22 13.46
N LEU A 251 12.87 -38.11 14.58
CA LEU A 251 13.89 -37.06 14.80
C LEU A 251 14.93 -36.98 13.67
N LYS A 252 15.29 -38.10 13.03
CA LYS A 252 16.28 -38.12 11.95
C LYS A 252 15.82 -37.36 10.71
N GLU A 253 14.51 -37.35 10.46
CA GLU A 253 13.92 -36.75 9.25
C GLU A 253 13.33 -35.35 9.52
N ILE A 254 12.77 -35.13 10.71
CA ILE A 254 12.08 -33.88 11.06
C ILE A 254 12.75 -33.09 12.19
N GLY A 255 13.97 -33.47 12.57
CA GLY A 255 14.80 -32.76 13.56
C GLY A 255 15.84 -31.81 12.97
N ASN A 256 15.83 -31.61 11.66
CA ASN A 256 16.74 -30.74 10.91
C ASN A 256 16.06 -30.30 9.58
N GLU A 257 16.77 -29.48 8.80
CA GLU A 257 16.27 -28.96 7.51
C GLU A 257 16.72 -29.79 6.28
N ASP A 258 17.30 -30.97 6.47
CA ASP A 258 17.85 -31.77 5.35
C ASP A 258 16.74 -32.32 4.43
N THR A 259 15.58 -32.64 5.02
CA THR A 259 14.44 -33.24 4.29
C THR A 259 13.34 -32.21 4.00
N TYR A 260 13.11 -31.28 4.92
CA TYR A 260 12.00 -30.34 4.88
C TYR A 260 12.49 -28.96 5.29
N ASN A 261 11.99 -27.91 4.64
CA ASN A 261 12.21 -26.54 5.12
C ASN A 261 11.32 -26.20 6.33
N PHE A 262 11.58 -25.08 7.02
CA PHE A 262 10.79 -24.67 8.19
C PHE A 262 9.29 -24.56 7.95
N ASN A 263 8.85 -24.12 6.77
CA ASN A 263 7.41 -24.03 6.46
C ASN A 263 6.77 -25.44 6.43
N GLN A 264 7.43 -26.38 5.75
CA GLN A 264 7.00 -27.77 5.68
C GLN A 264 7.06 -28.47 7.05
N LEU A 265 8.15 -28.27 7.80
CA LEU A 265 8.28 -28.79 9.17
C LEU A 265 7.18 -28.24 10.07
N SER A 266 6.86 -26.96 9.96
CA SER A 266 5.80 -26.34 10.76
C SER A 266 4.45 -27.00 10.50
N ILE A 267 4.14 -27.31 9.25
CA ILE A 267 2.92 -28.06 8.90
C ILE A 267 2.96 -29.46 9.52
N VAL A 268 4.08 -30.18 9.45
CA VAL A 268 4.20 -31.51 10.05
C VAL A 268 4.00 -31.46 11.57
N TYR A 269 4.71 -30.58 12.28
CA TYR A 269 4.61 -30.47 13.74
C TYR A 269 3.24 -29.94 14.20
N LEU A 270 2.61 -29.03 13.45
CA LEU A 270 1.24 -28.56 13.70
C LEU A 270 0.16 -29.60 13.40
N ASN A 271 0.51 -30.78 12.87
CA ASN A 271 -0.41 -31.89 12.67
C ASN A 271 -0.08 -33.13 13.54
N LEU A 272 1.10 -33.19 14.16
CA LEU A 272 1.38 -34.12 15.26
C LEU A 272 0.54 -33.79 16.49
N THR A 273 0.35 -34.76 17.40
CA THR A 273 -0.15 -34.49 18.76
C THR A 273 0.87 -33.66 19.56
N THR A 274 0.40 -32.86 20.53
CA THR A 274 1.26 -32.00 21.35
C THR A 274 2.38 -32.80 22.02
N THR A 275 2.02 -33.94 22.61
CA THR A 275 2.96 -34.86 23.26
C THR A 275 4.00 -35.39 22.31
N LYS A 276 3.59 -35.86 21.12
CA LYS A 276 4.54 -36.40 20.14
C LYS A 276 5.50 -35.34 19.63
N ALA A 277 4.99 -34.15 19.29
CA ALA A 277 5.81 -33.03 18.87
C ALA A 277 6.81 -32.65 19.97
N ALA A 278 6.35 -32.53 21.22
CA ALA A 278 7.19 -32.19 22.36
C ALA A 278 8.26 -33.25 22.64
N GLU A 279 7.91 -34.54 22.58
CA GLU A 279 8.86 -35.64 22.74
C GLU A 279 10.00 -35.58 21.72
N ILE A 280 9.68 -35.33 20.44
CA ILE A 280 10.69 -35.24 19.37
C ILE A 280 11.55 -33.98 19.58
N LEU A 281 10.91 -32.82 19.72
CA LEU A 281 11.62 -31.54 19.85
C LEU A 281 12.44 -31.44 21.14
N SER A 282 12.05 -32.12 22.22
CA SER A 282 12.82 -32.15 23.46
C SER A 282 14.19 -32.83 23.33
N GLN A 283 14.39 -33.61 22.25
CA GLN A 283 15.65 -34.29 21.95
C GLN A 283 16.60 -33.44 21.08
N ILE A 284 16.12 -32.30 20.57
CA ILE A 284 16.93 -31.38 19.76
C ILE A 284 17.68 -30.43 20.69
N GLU A 285 19.01 -30.41 20.58
CA GLU A 285 19.86 -29.49 21.33
C GLU A 285 19.98 -28.11 20.66
N ASP A 286 19.78 -28.06 19.34
CA ASP A 286 19.84 -26.82 18.56
C ASP A 286 18.66 -25.90 18.87
N LYS A 287 18.94 -24.84 19.62
CA LYS A 287 17.93 -23.84 20.01
C LYS A 287 17.52 -22.96 18.85
N GLU A 288 18.42 -22.62 17.93
CA GLU A 288 18.11 -21.75 16.80
C GLU A 288 17.13 -22.44 15.85
N PHE A 289 17.28 -23.75 15.65
CA PHE A 289 16.31 -24.57 14.93
C PHE A 289 14.92 -24.52 15.59
N ILE A 290 14.84 -24.77 16.91
CA ILE A 290 13.55 -24.76 17.63
C ILE A 290 12.89 -23.38 17.55
N GLU A 291 13.66 -22.30 17.76
CA GLU A 291 13.14 -20.92 17.70
C GLU A 291 12.62 -20.56 16.32
N SER A 292 13.35 -20.93 15.27
CA SER A 292 12.94 -20.69 13.87
C SER A 292 11.69 -21.49 13.51
N LEU A 293 11.64 -22.76 13.89
CA LEU A 293 10.46 -23.61 13.70
C LEU A 293 9.24 -23.05 14.44
N PHE A 294 9.39 -22.65 15.70
CA PHE A 294 8.28 -22.08 16.47
C PHE A 294 7.80 -20.75 15.91
N THR A 295 8.71 -19.92 15.39
CA THR A 295 8.34 -18.69 14.70
C THR A 295 7.46 -18.99 13.50
N GLU A 296 7.86 -19.94 12.67
CA GLU A 296 7.10 -20.32 11.47
C GLU A 296 5.76 -21.01 11.81
N MET A 297 5.73 -21.88 12.83
CA MET A 297 4.47 -22.46 13.33
C MET A 297 3.51 -21.38 13.82
N ARG A 298 3.99 -20.37 14.55
CA ARG A 298 3.18 -19.24 15.01
C ARG A 298 2.68 -18.40 13.83
N ASN A 299 3.49 -18.18 12.80
CA ASN A 299 3.06 -17.49 11.59
C ASN A 299 1.90 -18.22 10.91
N ILE A 300 1.98 -19.55 10.78
CA ILE A 300 0.88 -20.36 10.21
C ILE A 300 -0.38 -20.28 11.08
N GLU A 301 -0.25 -20.36 12.41
CA GLU A 301 -1.40 -20.21 13.31
C GLU A 301 -2.09 -18.86 13.15
N LEU A 302 -1.32 -17.77 13.04
CA LEU A 302 -1.85 -16.42 12.81
C LEU A 302 -2.51 -16.29 11.44
N LEU A 303 -1.90 -16.85 10.39
CA LEU A 303 -2.49 -16.87 9.05
C LEU A 303 -3.82 -17.64 8.99
N LYS A 304 -4.02 -18.62 9.88
CA LYS A 304 -5.27 -19.40 10.00
C LYS A 304 -6.23 -18.86 11.08
N ASP A 305 -5.94 -17.70 11.64
CA ASP A 305 -6.74 -17.06 12.70
C ASP A 305 -6.94 -17.97 13.94
N ILE A 306 -5.95 -18.82 14.24
CA ILE A 306 -5.97 -19.73 15.39
C ILE A 306 -5.52 -18.99 16.66
N LEU A 307 -6.47 -18.76 17.57
CA LEU A 307 -6.19 -18.09 18.85
C LEU A 307 -5.55 -19.01 19.90
N ASP A 308 -5.97 -20.28 19.93
CA ASP A 308 -5.46 -21.28 20.88
C ASP A 308 -4.20 -21.97 20.32
N SER A 309 -3.05 -21.38 20.62
CA SER A 309 -1.76 -21.79 20.03
C SER A 309 -1.36 -23.21 20.42
N ARG A 310 -1.22 -24.07 19.41
CA ARG A 310 -0.59 -25.39 19.57
C ARG A 310 0.89 -25.25 19.86
N THR A 311 1.55 -24.28 19.22
CA THR A 311 2.98 -24.00 19.41
C THR A 311 3.30 -23.70 20.88
N VAL A 312 2.49 -22.88 21.56
CA VAL A 312 2.66 -22.59 22.99
C VAL A 312 2.47 -23.85 23.85
N LYS A 313 1.48 -24.68 23.53
CA LYS A 313 1.25 -25.95 24.24
C LYS A 313 2.43 -26.91 24.08
N ILE A 314 2.96 -27.03 22.87
CA ILE A 314 4.14 -27.86 22.57
C ILE A 314 5.35 -27.35 23.36
N ALA A 315 5.62 -26.05 23.33
CA ALA A 315 6.70 -25.44 24.10
C ALA A 315 6.59 -25.73 25.61
N SER A 316 5.38 -25.62 26.16
CA SER A 316 5.13 -25.95 27.57
C SER A 316 5.38 -27.42 27.88
N GLU A 317 5.00 -28.33 26.99
CA GLU A 317 5.18 -29.77 27.18
C GLU A 317 6.65 -30.19 27.03
N ILE A 318 7.43 -29.52 26.16
CA ILE A 318 8.89 -29.69 26.09
C ILE A 318 9.54 -29.37 27.43
N GLU A 319 9.17 -28.25 28.06
CA GLU A 319 9.74 -27.87 29.36
C GLU A 319 9.38 -28.89 30.45
N GLN A 320 8.15 -29.43 30.45
CA GLN A 320 7.76 -30.50 31.36
C GLN A 320 8.60 -31.77 31.14
N ILE A 321 8.82 -32.16 29.88
CA ILE A 321 9.66 -33.32 29.54
C ILE A 321 11.12 -33.10 29.99
N LYS A 322 11.67 -31.90 29.76
CA LYS A 322 13.02 -31.54 30.20
C LYS A 322 13.14 -31.57 31.72
N GLU A 323 12.17 -31.01 32.44
CA GLU A 323 12.14 -31.01 33.90
C GLU A 323 12.08 -32.45 34.45
N TYR A 324 11.19 -33.29 33.89
CA TYR A 324 11.11 -34.71 34.23
C TYR A 324 12.46 -35.41 34.01
N ASN A 325 13.08 -35.20 32.84
CA ASN A 325 14.35 -35.82 32.49
C ASN A 325 15.48 -35.39 33.43
N ASN A 326 15.53 -34.13 33.83
CA ASN A 326 16.51 -33.61 34.78
C ASN A 326 16.35 -34.23 36.17
N LYS A 327 15.12 -34.26 36.71
CA LYS A 327 14.82 -34.90 38.00
C LYS A 327 15.17 -36.38 37.98
N LEU A 328 14.86 -37.07 36.88
CA LEU A 328 15.19 -38.47 36.72
C LEU A 328 16.71 -38.69 36.70
N GLN A 329 17.47 -37.83 36.01
CA GLN A 329 18.92 -37.90 36.00
C GLN A 329 19.53 -37.64 37.39
N GLU A 330 18.94 -36.76 38.20
CA GLU A 330 19.34 -36.55 39.59
C GLU A 330 19.10 -37.79 40.44
N LEU A 331 17.93 -38.42 40.32
CA LEU A 331 17.63 -39.68 41.00
C LEU A 331 18.60 -40.79 40.60
N VAL A 332 18.90 -40.92 39.30
CA VAL A 332 19.90 -41.86 38.79
C VAL A 332 21.26 -41.62 39.44
N LYS A 333 21.73 -40.37 39.54
CA LYS A 333 23.00 -40.02 40.20
C LYS A 333 23.03 -40.39 41.69
N ILE A 334 21.90 -40.31 42.39
CA ILE A 334 21.77 -40.70 43.80
C ILE A 334 21.81 -42.22 43.91
N TYR A 335 20.96 -42.93 43.16
CA TYR A 335 20.81 -44.39 43.29
C TYR A 335 22.04 -45.14 42.78
N GLN A 336 22.78 -44.59 41.82
CA GLN A 336 24.07 -45.14 41.41
C GLN A 336 25.08 -45.26 42.56
N LYS A 337 25.02 -44.34 43.54
CA LYS A 337 25.91 -44.33 44.71
C LYS A 337 25.43 -45.21 45.86
N MET A 338 24.19 -45.71 45.77
CA MET A 338 23.59 -46.55 46.80
C MET A 338 23.91 -48.04 46.59
N ASP A 339 23.74 -48.83 47.65
CA ASP A 339 23.87 -50.28 47.57
C ASP A 339 22.81 -50.89 46.65
N SER A 340 23.22 -51.82 45.78
CA SER A 340 22.35 -52.40 44.74
C SER A 340 21.16 -53.18 45.31
N SER A 341 21.29 -53.78 46.49
CA SER A 341 20.17 -54.48 47.15
C SER A 341 19.11 -53.51 47.68
N VAL A 342 19.52 -52.35 48.19
CA VAL A 342 18.60 -51.30 48.66
C VAL A 342 17.87 -50.66 47.47
N VAL A 343 18.61 -50.39 46.39
CA VAL A 343 18.00 -49.85 45.16
C VAL A 343 16.99 -50.85 44.58
N ALA A 344 17.28 -52.15 44.58
CA ALA A 344 16.34 -53.18 44.12
C ALA A 344 15.00 -53.12 44.88
N SER A 345 15.01 -53.05 46.22
CA SER A 345 13.77 -52.93 46.99
C SER A 345 12.99 -51.63 46.72
N ILE A 346 13.68 -50.54 46.38
CA ILE A 346 13.05 -49.27 45.99
C ILE A 346 12.40 -49.43 44.62
N ILE A 347 13.13 -50.00 43.66
CA ILE A 347 12.64 -50.28 42.31
C ILE A 347 11.40 -51.17 42.33
N GLU A 348 11.38 -52.23 43.13
CA GLU A 348 10.23 -53.14 43.21
C GLU A 348 8.97 -52.41 43.67
N LYS A 349 9.09 -51.56 44.69
CA LYS A 349 7.98 -50.73 45.17
C LYS A 349 7.56 -49.72 44.11
N MET A 350 8.53 -49.03 43.51
CA MET A 350 8.29 -48.07 42.44
C MET A 350 7.61 -48.73 41.24
N PHE A 351 8.02 -49.92 40.83
CA PHE A 351 7.42 -50.62 39.69
C PHE A 351 5.98 -51.04 39.93
N LYS A 352 5.64 -51.40 41.18
CA LYS A 352 4.26 -51.73 41.60
C LYS A 352 3.34 -50.50 41.62
N GLU A 353 3.88 -49.31 41.91
CA GLU A 353 3.12 -48.06 41.99
C GLU A 353 3.10 -47.29 40.66
N ASP A 354 4.25 -47.17 40.01
CA ASP A 354 4.52 -46.49 38.74
C ASP A 354 5.60 -47.26 37.95
N ALA A 355 5.14 -48.23 37.16
CA ALA A 355 6.01 -49.05 36.32
C ALA A 355 6.82 -48.21 35.31
N LYS A 356 6.29 -47.08 34.83
CA LYS A 356 6.98 -46.23 33.85
C LYS A 356 8.17 -45.55 34.50
N LEU A 357 7.98 -44.91 35.66
CA LEU A 357 9.06 -44.25 36.38
C LEU A 357 10.20 -45.22 36.72
N ALA A 358 9.87 -46.44 37.15
CA ALA A 358 10.86 -47.47 37.45
C ALA A 358 11.67 -47.90 36.20
N VAL A 359 10.99 -48.09 35.06
CA VAL A 359 11.65 -48.42 33.78
C VAL A 359 12.54 -47.28 33.32
N ASP A 360 12.02 -46.05 33.26
CA ASP A 360 12.77 -44.86 32.83
C ASP A 360 14.03 -44.65 33.70
N LEU A 361 13.90 -44.86 35.01
CA LEU A 361 15.00 -44.70 35.97
C LEU A 361 16.08 -45.78 35.78
N ILE A 362 15.68 -47.05 35.63
CA ILE A 362 16.62 -48.16 35.39
C ILE A 362 17.29 -48.04 34.02
N GLY A 363 16.52 -47.70 32.98
CA GLY A 363 17.03 -47.60 31.61
C GLY A 363 18.13 -46.57 31.45
N ARG A 364 18.16 -45.55 32.31
CA ARG A 364 19.19 -44.49 32.34
C ARG A 364 20.40 -44.80 33.22
N MET A 365 20.42 -45.95 33.91
CA MET A 365 21.58 -46.38 34.69
C MET A 365 22.63 -47.09 33.83
N PRO A 366 23.92 -47.06 34.22
CA PRO A 366 24.95 -47.89 33.61
C PRO A 366 24.55 -49.36 33.64
N LYS A 367 24.73 -50.05 32.51
CA LYS A 367 24.33 -51.46 32.34
C LYS A 367 24.87 -52.37 33.45
N THR A 368 26.07 -52.09 33.95
CA THR A 368 26.68 -52.81 35.08
C THR A 368 25.88 -52.65 36.36
N LYS A 369 25.47 -51.43 36.70
CA LYS A 369 24.65 -51.15 37.88
C LYS A 369 23.26 -51.77 37.76
N VAL A 370 22.67 -51.72 36.57
CA VAL A 370 21.39 -52.40 36.28
C VAL A 370 21.53 -53.90 36.56
N ALA A 371 22.55 -54.56 36.01
CA ALA A 371 22.77 -55.99 36.23
C ALA A 371 22.93 -56.35 37.72
N GLU A 372 23.64 -55.53 38.49
CA GLU A 372 23.76 -55.71 39.94
C GLU A 372 22.42 -55.59 40.66
N ILE A 373 21.61 -54.58 40.33
CA ILE A 373 20.28 -54.37 40.91
C ILE A 373 19.37 -55.55 40.59
N MET A 374 19.36 -56.00 39.34
CA MET A 374 18.49 -57.08 38.87
C MET A 374 18.74 -58.44 39.55
N ASN A 375 19.91 -58.66 40.15
CA ASN A 375 20.20 -59.85 40.96
C ASN A 375 19.43 -59.88 42.30
N TYR A 376 18.94 -58.73 42.76
CA TYR A 376 18.21 -58.58 44.02
C TYR A 376 16.72 -58.33 43.83
N VAL A 377 16.25 -58.12 42.59
CA VAL A 377 14.84 -57.90 42.27
C VAL A 377 14.08 -59.23 42.17
N GLU A 378 12.85 -59.28 42.67
CA GLU A 378 11.90 -60.40 42.53
C GLU A 378 11.83 -60.89 41.07
N ALA A 379 11.89 -62.21 40.85
CA ALA A 379 12.14 -62.78 39.53
C ALA A 379 11.05 -62.43 38.49
N ASP A 380 9.80 -62.33 38.91
CA ASP A 380 8.66 -61.89 38.09
C ASP A 380 8.80 -60.42 37.66
N ILE A 381 9.13 -59.53 38.59
CA ILE A 381 9.36 -58.10 38.32
C ILE A 381 10.58 -57.91 37.42
N SER A 382 11.66 -58.65 37.69
CA SER A 382 12.91 -58.61 36.91
C SER A 382 12.68 -59.02 35.45
N ASN A 383 11.87 -60.05 35.21
CA ASN A 383 11.49 -60.47 33.87
C ASN A 383 10.65 -59.40 33.14
N GLU A 384 9.71 -58.76 33.85
CA GLU A 384 8.86 -57.72 33.25
C GLU A 384 9.64 -56.43 32.94
N LEU A 385 10.50 -55.98 33.86
CA LEU A 385 11.42 -54.87 33.66
C LEU A 385 12.32 -55.11 32.44
N SER A 386 12.93 -56.29 32.35
CA SER A 386 13.80 -56.65 31.23
C SER A 386 13.06 -56.58 29.90
N LYS A 387 11.81 -57.05 29.85
CA LYS A 387 10.98 -56.99 28.63
C LYS A 387 10.68 -55.55 28.23
N LYS A 388 10.34 -54.68 29.19
CA LYS A 388 10.03 -53.27 28.94
C LYS A 388 11.27 -52.48 28.48
N LEU A 389 12.43 -52.73 29.09
CA LEU A 389 13.70 -52.10 28.72
C LEU A 389 14.21 -52.47 27.32
N THR A 390 13.74 -53.57 26.74
CA THR A 390 14.06 -53.97 25.36
C THR A 390 13.08 -53.44 24.31
N LEU A 391 11.98 -52.82 24.73
CA LEU A 391 10.94 -52.28 23.85
C LEU A 391 11.00 -50.74 23.70
N GLU A 392 11.80 -50.08 24.52
CA GLU A 392 12.22 -48.68 24.40
C GLU A 392 13.53 -48.57 23.61
#